data_AF-A0A7C5JT18-F1
#
_entry.id   AF-A0A7C5JT18-F1
#
_cell.length_a   1.000
_cell.length_b   1.000
_cell.length_c   1.000
_cell.angle_alpha   90.00
_cell.angle_beta   90.00
_cell.angle_gamma   90.00
#
_symmetry.space_group_name_H-M   'P 1'
#
loop_
_entity.id
_entity.type
_entity.pdbx_description
1 polymer ?
#
loop_
_entity_poly.entity_id
_entity_poly.type
_entity_poly.pdbx_seq_one_letter_code
_entity_poly.pdbx_strand_id
1 'polypeptide(L)' 'MASVTYDHVTKRFGDVIAVNDMNIEIEDKEFLVLVGPSGCGKT' A
#
# COMPACT_ATOMS: atom_id res chain seq x y z
N MET A 1 0.16 -21.28 -0.50
CA MET A 1 0.59 -20.25 -1.46
C MET A 1 -0.47 -19.18 -1.45
N ALA A 2 -0.06 -17.92 -1.38
CA ALA A 2 -0.95 -16.77 -1.32
C ALA A 2 -0.31 -15.57 -2.01
N SER A 3 -1.06 -14.93 -2.90
CA SER A 3 -0.79 -13.59 -3.41
C SER A 3 -1.50 -12.54 -2.56
N VAL A 4 -1.09 -11.28 -2.68
CA VAL A 4 -1.74 -10.14 -2.04
C VAL A 4 -2.05 -9.10 -3.11
N THR A 5 -3.29 -8.58 -3.09
CA THR A 5 -3.73 -7.52 -4.01
C THR A 5 -4.29 -6.36 -3.21
N TYR A 6 -3.78 -5.16 -3.50
CA TYR A 6 -4.41 -3.89 -3.18
C TYR A 6 -5.05 -3.36 -4.46
N ASP A 7 -6.37 -3.27 -4.49
CA ASP A 7 -7.17 -2.78 -5.61
C ASP A 7 -7.84 -1.45 -5.23
N HIS A 8 -7.42 -0.36 -5.87
CA HIS A 8 -7.91 1.01 -5.63
C HIS A 8 -8.02 1.41 -4.15
N VAL A 9 -7.02 1.06 -3.34
CA VAL A 9 -7.08 1.22 -1.88
C VAL A 9 -6.81 2.67 -1.47
N THR A 10 -7.76 3.24 -0.71
CA THR A 10 -7.64 4.57 -0.11
C THR A 10 -7.76 4.49 1.41
N LYS A 11 -6.83 5.13 2.12
CA LYS A 11 -6.84 5.24 3.58
C LYS A 11 -6.89 6.70 4.00
N ARG A 12 -7.88 7.04 4.82
CA ARG A 12 -8.13 8.39 5.33
C ARG A 12 -8.19 8.41 6.86
N PHE A 13 -7.64 9.47 7.46
CA PHE A 13 -7.77 9.81 8.88
C PHE A 13 -8.32 11.23 8.99
N GLY A 14 -9.61 11.38 9.29
CA GLY A 14 -10.28 12.69 9.23
C GLY A 14 -10.15 13.30 7.83
N ASP A 15 -9.58 14.48 7.72
CA ASP A 15 -9.38 15.17 6.43
C ASP A 15 -8.10 14.72 5.70
N VAL A 16 -7.21 13.97 6.35
CA VAL A 16 -5.93 13.55 5.79
C VAL A 16 -6.06 12.25 5.00
N ILE A 17 -5.63 12.25 3.74
CA ILE A 17 -5.47 11.05 2.92
C ILE A 17 -4.06 10.52 3.11
N ALA A 18 -3.91 9.40 3.82
CA ALA A 18 -2.62 8.76 4.07
C ALA A 18 -2.18 7.85 2.91
N VAL A 19 -3.14 7.20 2.26
CA VAL A 19 -2.95 6.41 1.03
C VAL A 19 -4.05 6.80 0.07
N ASN A 20 -3.70 7.17 -1.16
CA ASN A 20 -4.64 7.62 -2.17
C ASN A 20 -4.57 6.70 -3.38
N ASP A 21 -5.64 5.93 -3.62
CA ASP A 21 -5.82 5.11 -4.82
C ASP A 21 -4.65 4.16 -5.15
N MET A 22 -4.19 3.41 -4.15
CA MET A 22 -3.07 2.48 -4.30
C MET A 22 -3.49 1.20 -5.01
N ASN A 23 -2.71 0.83 -6.03
CA ASN A 23 -2.85 -0.41 -6.80
C ASN A 23 -1.53 -1.18 -6.81
N ILE A 24 -1.47 -2.31 -6.11
CA ILE A 24 -0.28 -3.16 -6.00
C ILE A 24 -0.70 -4.62 -6.00
N GLU A 25 -0.04 -5.43 -6.82
CA GLU A 25 -0.11 -6.89 -6.79
C GLU A 25 1.24 -7.43 -6.30
N ILE A 26 1.17 -8.40 -5.39
CA ILE A 26 2.34 -9.09 -4.82
C ILE A 26 2.15 -10.58 -5.07
N GLU A 27 3.06 -11.14 -5.84
CA GLU A 27 3.01 -12.55 -6.25
C GLU A 27 3.41 -13.48 -5.10
N ASP A 28 2.97 -14.75 -5.16
CA ASP A 28 3.36 -15.75 -4.16
C ASP A 28 4.89 -15.88 -4.13
N LYS A 29 5.47 -15.74 -2.93
CA LYS A 29 6.93 -15.74 -2.66
C LYS A 29 7.72 -14.54 -3.19
N GLU A 30 7.05 -13.47 -3.61
CA GLU A 30 7.72 -12.22 -3.92
C GLU A 30 8.26 -11.53 -2.65
N PHE A 31 9.40 -10.86 -2.78
CA PHE A 31 9.96 -10.02 -1.72
C PHE A 31 9.83 -8.54 -2.10
N LEU A 32 8.75 -7.90 -1.65
CA LEU A 32 8.48 -6.47 -1.86
C LEU A 32 9.02 -5.63 -0.71
N VAL A 33 9.61 -4.47 -1.02
CA VAL A 33 9.98 -3.44 -0.05
C VAL A 33 9.33 -2.11 -0.41
N LEU A 34 8.58 -1.52 0.52
CA LEU A 34 8.05 -0.16 0.39
C LEU A 34 9.07 0.85 0.92
N VAL A 35 9.50 1.79 0.08
CA VAL A 35 10.51 2.81 0.42
C VAL A 35 9.96 4.21 0.18
N GLY A 36 10.29 5.14 1.08
CA GLY A 36 9.90 6.54 0.98
C GLY A 36 10.11 7.31 2.29
N PRO A 37 9.99 8.65 2.28
CA PRO A 37 10.22 9.51 3.44
C PRO A 37 9.22 9.24 4.59
N SER A 38 9.49 9.80 5.78
CA SER A 38 8.55 9.70 6.91
C SER A 38 7.19 10.28 6.55
N GLY A 39 6.11 9.59 6.93
CA GLY A 39 4.72 10.01 6.65
C GLY A 39 4.16 9.67 5.27
N CYS A 40 4.91 8.98 4.38
CA CYS A 40 4.43 8.68 3.02
C CYS A 40 3.47 7.48 2.88
N GLY A 41 2.88 6.97 3.98
CA GLY A 41 1.86 5.91 3.92
C GLY A 41 2.36 4.47 3.82
N LYS A 42 3.59 4.17 4.27
CA LYS A 42 4.17 2.80 4.26
C LYS A 42 3.68 1.88 5.39
N THR A 43 3.11 2.45 6.43
CA THR A 43 2.74 1.79 7.71
C THR A 43 1.32 2.15 8.04
#